data_AF-A0AAW0FZ73-F1
#
_entry.id   AF-A0AAW0FZ73-F1
#
_cell.length_a   1.000
_cell.length_b   1.000
_cell.length_c   1.000
_cell.angle_alpha   90.00
_cell.angle_beta   90.00
_cell.angle_gamma   90.00
#
_symmetry.space_group_name_H-M   'P 1'
#
loop_
_entity.id
_entity.type
_entity.pdbx_description
1 polymer ?
#
loop_
_entity_poly.entity_id
_entity_poly.type
_entity_poly.pdbx_seq_one_letter_code
_entity_poly.pdbx_strand_id
1 'polypeptide(L)'
;MVQSQIDHLKIPQNQLKPIPLYHPTFQHSNSIIDQLKLFKDDSYAKHMKYAILCGIGVPISLPLAIIPLVPNVPGLYLAYRFYCNVKLLMGAKHLDYLLQDDQHLLFKPQGKIDAIYRLDNFANELLDQSEVSKNFDEEKVLVTEDIIEGLVNHFHLHHLKSELIKAMNQESKRINQNLKVNDIVE
;
A
#
# COMPACT_ATOMS: atom_id res chain seq x y z
N MET A 1 -13.27 0.17 -17.22
CA MET A 1 -14.66 0.47 -17.63
C MET A 1 -15.26 1.66 -16.88
N VAL A 2 -14.88 1.93 -15.63
CA VAL A 2 -15.34 3.15 -14.91
C VAL A 2 -14.58 4.40 -15.34
N GLN A 3 -13.24 4.34 -15.49
CA GLN A 3 -12.44 5.50 -15.92
C GLN A 3 -12.84 6.02 -17.31
N SER A 4 -13.11 5.11 -18.27
CA SER A 4 -13.57 5.47 -19.62
C SER A 4 -14.93 6.17 -19.65
N GLN A 5 -15.74 6.03 -18.59
CA GLN A 5 -17.02 6.74 -18.46
C GLN A 5 -16.81 8.14 -17.85
N ILE A 6 -15.89 8.30 -16.89
CA ILE A 6 -15.57 9.61 -16.27
C ILE A 6 -14.86 10.53 -17.27
N ASP A 7 -13.93 10.00 -18.07
CA ASP A 7 -13.22 10.77 -19.11
C ASP A 7 -14.19 11.32 -20.17
N HIS A 8 -15.29 10.61 -20.43
CA HIS A 8 -16.34 11.02 -21.36
C HIS A 8 -17.28 12.09 -20.78
N LEU A 9 -17.35 12.21 -19.44
CA LEU A 9 -18.28 13.12 -18.75
C LEU A 9 -17.72 14.54 -18.58
N LYS A 10 -16.43 14.79 -18.88
CA LYS A 10 -15.77 16.11 -18.78
C LYS A 10 -16.18 16.89 -17.52
N ILE A 11 -16.23 16.22 -16.38
CA ILE A 11 -16.63 16.85 -15.12
C ILE A 11 -15.56 17.87 -14.75
N PRO A 12 -15.91 19.16 -14.56
CA PRO A 12 -14.94 20.16 -14.15
C PRO A 12 -14.40 19.82 -12.75
N GLN A 13 -13.08 19.95 -12.55
CA GLN A 13 -12.39 19.58 -11.31
C GLN A 13 -13.00 20.23 -10.05
N ASN A 14 -13.58 21.43 -10.17
CA ASN A 14 -14.26 22.14 -9.09
C ASN A 14 -15.52 21.43 -8.55
N GLN A 15 -16.07 20.45 -9.27
CA GLN A 15 -17.20 19.63 -8.80
C GLN A 15 -16.76 18.36 -8.08
N LEU A 16 -15.46 18.02 -8.11
CA LEU A 16 -14.93 16.84 -7.45
C LEU A 16 -14.69 17.14 -5.98
N LYS A 17 -15.34 16.36 -5.11
CA LYS A 17 -15.10 16.45 -3.66
C LYS A 17 -13.77 15.78 -3.32
N PRO A 18 -12.83 16.45 -2.64
CA PRO A 18 -11.57 15.85 -2.26
C PRO A 18 -11.78 14.72 -1.26
N ILE A 19 -10.92 13.71 -1.34
CA ILE A 19 -10.93 12.56 -0.43
C ILE A 19 -10.19 12.96 0.85
N PRO A 20 -10.83 12.88 2.03
CA PRO A 20 -10.16 13.20 3.29
C PRO A 20 -9.14 12.11 3.65
N LEU A 21 -7.87 12.50 3.80
CA LEU A 21 -6.79 11.64 4.25
C LEU A 21 -6.47 11.97 5.70
N TYR A 22 -6.84 11.08 6.61
CA TYR A 22 -6.58 11.23 8.03
C TYR A 22 -5.20 10.67 8.38
N HIS A 23 -4.40 11.45 9.11
CA HIS A 23 -3.05 11.05 9.50
C HIS A 23 -2.71 11.59 10.90
N PRO A 24 -1.72 11.00 11.59
CA PRO A 24 -1.18 11.54 12.83
C PRO A 24 -0.57 12.93 12.64
N THR A 25 -0.59 13.78 13.66
CA THR A 25 -0.08 15.16 13.60
C THR A 25 1.44 15.20 13.42
N PHE A 26 2.16 14.18 13.89
CA PHE A 26 3.61 14.08 13.73
C PHE A 26 4.04 13.72 12.30
N GLN A 27 3.11 13.31 11.42
CA GLN A 27 3.41 12.98 10.04
C GLN A 27 3.10 14.18 9.13
N HIS A 28 4.10 14.65 8.39
CA HIS A 28 3.96 15.77 7.46
C HIS A 28 3.32 15.32 6.14
N SER A 29 2.43 16.15 5.57
CA SER A 29 1.72 15.84 4.31
C SER A 29 2.66 15.53 3.14
N ASN A 30 3.78 16.25 3.01
CA ASN A 30 4.77 16.00 1.95
C ASN A 30 5.38 14.60 2.06
N SER A 31 5.71 14.16 3.27
CA SER A 31 6.26 12.83 3.51
C SER A 31 5.24 11.73 3.15
N ILE A 32 3.95 11.96 3.44
CA ILE A 32 2.88 11.03 3.02
C ILE A 32 2.81 10.94 1.50
N ILE A 33 2.86 12.07 0.81
CA ILE A 33 2.82 12.11 -0.66
C ILE A 33 4.02 11.38 -1.25
N ASP A 34 5.22 11.61 -0.72
CA ASP A 34 6.44 10.97 -1.20
C ASP A 34 6.41 9.45 -0.96
N GLN A 35 5.91 9.00 0.20
CA GLN A 35 5.68 7.59 0.49
C GLN A 35 4.65 6.96 -0.46
N LEU A 36 3.55 7.65 -0.76
CA LEU A 36 2.54 7.18 -1.70
C LEU A 36 3.09 7.08 -3.13
N LYS A 37 3.92 8.04 -3.56
CA LYS A 37 4.62 8.00 -4.85
C LYS A 37 5.59 6.82 -4.92
N LEU A 38 6.38 6.60 -3.88
CA LEU A 38 7.29 5.46 -3.80
C LEU A 38 6.53 4.12 -3.91
N PHE A 39 5.47 3.93 -3.11
CA PHE A 39 4.67 2.71 -3.17
C PHE A 39 4.01 2.50 -4.53
N LYS A 40 3.57 3.58 -5.18
CA LYS A 40 3.02 3.53 -6.54
C LYS A 40 4.07 3.03 -7.53
N ASP A 41 5.27 3.62 -7.53
CA ASP A 41 6.31 3.32 -8.50
C ASP A 41 6.84 1.88 -8.33
N ASP A 42 7.10 1.47 -7.09
CA ASP A 42 7.53 0.11 -6.76
C ASP A 42 6.48 -0.93 -7.16
N SER A 43 5.21 -0.66 -6.84
CA SER A 43 4.09 -1.55 -7.21
C SER A 43 3.92 -1.60 -8.72
N TYR A 44 3.99 -0.46 -9.41
CA TYR A 44 3.82 -0.40 -10.86
C TYR A 44 4.90 -1.23 -11.58
N ALA A 45 6.17 -1.02 -11.25
CA ALA A 45 7.29 -1.74 -11.87
C ALA A 45 7.18 -3.25 -11.67
N LYS A 46 6.91 -3.68 -10.43
CA LYS A 46 6.76 -5.09 -10.07
C LYS A 46 5.60 -5.74 -10.83
N HIS A 47 4.43 -5.13 -10.81
CA HIS A 47 3.23 -5.74 -11.37
C HIS A 47 3.17 -5.63 -12.88
N MET A 48 3.84 -4.65 -13.50
CA MET A 48 4.00 -4.61 -14.94
C MET A 48 4.85 -5.78 -15.45
N LYS A 49 5.98 -6.05 -14.78
CA LYS A 49 6.81 -7.23 -15.10
C LYS A 49 6.01 -8.53 -15.03
N TYR A 50 5.23 -8.73 -13.96
CA TYR A 50 4.40 -9.94 -13.82
C TYR A 50 3.22 -9.98 -14.79
N ALA A 51 2.62 -8.84 -15.14
CA ALA A 51 1.58 -8.78 -16.17
C ALA A 51 2.14 -9.23 -17.52
N ILE A 52 3.30 -8.72 -17.95
CA ILE A 52 3.94 -9.15 -19.20
C ILE A 52 4.27 -10.64 -19.17
N LEU A 53 4.87 -11.11 -18.07
CA LEU A 53 5.24 -12.52 -17.91
C LEU A 53 4.01 -13.45 -17.99
N CYS A 54 2.93 -13.12 -17.29
CA CYS A 54 1.70 -13.91 -17.36
C CYS A 54 1.02 -13.77 -18.73
N GLY A 55 1.06 -12.59 -19.36
CA GLY A 55 0.52 -12.34 -20.68
C GLY A 55 1.18 -13.16 -21.78
N ILE A 56 2.49 -13.42 -21.67
CA ILE A 56 3.23 -14.35 -22.55
C ILE A 56 2.96 -15.82 -22.15
N GLY A 57 2.84 -16.11 -20.85
CA GLY A 57 2.57 -17.47 -20.35
C GLY A 57 1.20 -18.01 -20.74
N VAL A 58 0.17 -17.16 -20.81
CA VAL A 58 -1.20 -17.55 -21.20
C VAL A 58 -1.24 -18.22 -22.58
N PRO A 59 -0.76 -17.62 -23.68
CA PRO A 59 -0.81 -18.26 -25.00
C PRO A 59 0.06 -19.51 -25.08
N ILE A 60 1.18 -19.57 -24.34
CA ILE A 60 2.02 -20.78 -24.25
C ILE A 60 1.27 -21.94 -23.57
N SER A 61 0.39 -21.64 -22.62
CA SER A 61 -0.43 -22.63 -21.91
C SER A 61 -1.72 -23.03 -22.64
N LEU A 62 -2.13 -22.32 -23.69
CA LEU A 62 -3.34 -22.64 -24.47
C LEU A 62 -3.28 -23.98 -25.21
N PRO A 63 -2.16 -24.40 -25.83
CA PRO A 63 -2.05 -25.72 -26.46
C PRO A 63 -2.37 -26.88 -25.51
N LEU A 64 -2.04 -26.75 -24.22
CA LEU A 64 -2.36 -27.76 -23.21
C LEU A 64 -3.86 -27.87 -22.94
N ALA A 65 -4.65 -26.83 -23.23
CA ALA A 65 -6.11 -26.86 -23.13
C ALA A 65 -6.77 -27.74 -24.20
N ILE A 66 -6.09 -27.94 -25.34
CA ILE A 66 -6.61 -28.72 -26.48
C ILE A 66 -6.54 -30.23 -26.18
N ILE A 67 -5.66 -30.64 -25.26
CA ILE A 67 -5.49 -32.04 -24.87
C ILE A 67 -6.57 -32.41 -23.83
N PRO A 68 -7.53 -33.28 -24.14
CA PRO A 68 -8.68 -33.54 -23.26
C PRO A 68 -8.37 -34.43 -22.04
N LEU A 69 -7.10 -34.65 -21.69
CA LEU A 69 -6.67 -35.58 -20.63
C LEU A 69 -6.56 -34.92 -19.24
N VAL A 70 -6.33 -33.61 -19.15
CA VAL A 70 -6.13 -32.89 -17.88
C VAL A 70 -6.78 -31.51 -17.95
N PRO A 71 -7.53 -31.04 -16.93
CA PRO A 71 -8.02 -29.67 -16.91
C PRO A 71 -6.84 -28.68 -16.96
N ASN A 72 -6.92 -27.64 -17.80
CA ASN A 72 -5.88 -26.62 -17.93
C ASN A 72 -5.85 -25.66 -16.71
N VAL A 73 -5.55 -26.21 -15.53
CA VAL A 73 -5.34 -25.48 -14.29
C VAL A 73 -4.16 -24.48 -14.41
N PRO A 74 -3.02 -24.83 -15.06
CA PRO A 74 -1.92 -23.89 -15.22
C PRO A 74 -2.30 -22.65 -16.05
N GLY A 75 -2.99 -22.84 -17.19
CA GLY A 75 -3.39 -21.74 -18.05
C GLY A 75 -4.49 -20.87 -17.46
N LEU A 76 -5.48 -21.48 -16.80
CA LEU A 76 -6.49 -20.73 -16.06
C LEU A 76 -5.87 -19.91 -14.92
N TYR A 77 -4.90 -20.48 -14.19
CA TYR A 77 -4.16 -19.77 -13.15
C TYR A 77 -3.36 -18.59 -13.70
N LEU A 78 -2.65 -18.77 -14.82
CA LEU A 78 -1.90 -17.70 -15.48
C LEU A 78 -2.82 -16.59 -15.99
N ALA A 79 -3.98 -16.93 -16.55
CA ALA A 79 -4.98 -15.95 -16.98
C ALA A 79 -5.55 -15.16 -15.79
N TYR A 80 -5.88 -15.84 -14.70
CA TYR A 80 -6.30 -15.20 -13.45
C TYR A 80 -5.22 -14.27 -12.90
N ARG A 81 -3.96 -14.74 -12.83
CA ARG A 81 -2.84 -13.94 -12.33
C ARG A 81 -2.52 -12.76 -13.24
N PHE A 82 -2.67 -12.91 -14.56
CA PHE A 82 -2.60 -11.80 -15.51
C PHE A 82 -3.66 -10.75 -15.20
N TYR A 83 -4.93 -11.16 -15.06
CA TYR A 83 -6.04 -10.26 -14.70
C TYR A 83 -5.77 -9.50 -13.39
N CYS A 84 -5.29 -10.18 -12.34
CA CYS A 84 -4.97 -9.52 -11.07
C CYS A 84 -3.87 -8.46 -11.22
N ASN A 85 -2.80 -8.75 -11.97
CA ASN A 85 -1.73 -7.78 -12.21
C ASN A 85 -2.24 -6.57 -13.02
N VAL A 86 -3.07 -6.79 -14.04
CA VAL A 86 -3.69 -5.71 -14.82
C VAL A 86 -4.59 -4.85 -13.95
N LYS A 87 -5.41 -5.46 -13.08
CA LYS A 87 -6.28 -4.73 -12.15
C LYS A 87 -5.47 -3.86 -11.18
N LEU A 88 -4.33 -4.35 -10.70
CA LEU A 88 -3.46 -3.56 -9.84
C LEU A 88 -2.79 -2.42 -10.60
N LEU A 89 -2.35 -2.62 -11.86
CA LEU A 89 -1.82 -1.54 -12.69
C LEU A 89 -2.84 -0.42 -12.91
N MET A 90 -4.12 -0.76 -13.08
CA MET A 90 -5.19 0.24 -13.11
C MET A 90 -5.31 0.99 -11.77
N GLY A 91 -5.20 0.28 -10.64
CA GLY A 91 -5.17 0.89 -9.31
C GLY A 91 -3.99 1.85 -9.13
N ALA A 92 -2.79 1.48 -9.57
CA ALA A 92 -1.61 2.35 -9.54
C ALA A 92 -1.81 3.61 -10.40
N LYS A 93 -2.46 3.51 -11.56
CA LYS A 93 -2.83 4.68 -12.38
C LYS A 93 -3.87 5.57 -11.71
N HIS A 94 -4.83 5.00 -10.99
CA HIS A 94 -5.78 5.79 -10.22
C HIS A 94 -5.09 6.52 -9.06
N LEU A 95 -4.13 5.87 -8.40
CA LEU A 95 -3.33 6.51 -7.38
C LEU A 95 -2.47 7.64 -7.97
N ASP A 96 -1.88 7.44 -9.14
CA ASP A 96 -1.16 8.48 -9.89
C ASP A 96 -2.04 9.72 -10.14
N TYR A 97 -3.27 9.50 -10.61
CA TYR A 97 -4.26 10.56 -10.80
C TYR A 97 -4.59 11.30 -9.51
N LEU A 98 -4.77 10.58 -8.39
CA LEU A 98 -5.03 11.20 -7.08
C LEU A 98 -3.86 12.03 -6.56
N LEU A 99 -2.63 11.72 -6.98
CA LEU A 99 -1.40 12.39 -6.54
C LEU A 99 -0.93 13.49 -7.51
N GLN A 100 -1.50 13.57 -8.71
CA GLN A 100 -1.08 14.50 -9.76
C GLN A 100 -1.46 15.95 -9.44
N ASP A 101 -2.65 16.15 -8.85
CA ASP A 101 -3.14 17.46 -8.43
C ASP A 101 -3.37 17.46 -6.90
N ASP A 102 -2.83 18.47 -6.20
CA ASP A 102 -3.02 18.66 -4.74
C ASP A 102 -4.49 18.91 -4.33
N GLN A 103 -5.41 18.92 -5.30
CA GLN A 103 -6.84 19.17 -5.10
C GLN A 103 -7.65 17.90 -4.82
N HIS A 104 -7.10 16.71 -5.05
CA HIS A 104 -7.84 15.45 -4.87
C HIS A 104 -7.77 14.89 -3.45
N LEU A 105 -6.74 15.25 -2.68
CA LEU A 105 -6.52 14.78 -1.31
C LEU A 105 -6.63 15.95 -0.32
N LEU A 106 -7.42 15.77 0.74
CA LEU A 106 -7.53 16.72 1.84
C LEU A 106 -6.91 16.13 3.10
N PHE A 107 -5.68 16.54 3.41
CA PHE A 107 -4.96 16.13 4.62
C PHE A 107 -5.63 16.67 5.87
N LYS A 108 -6.01 15.78 6.77
CA LYS A 108 -6.66 16.08 8.05
C LYS A 108 -5.83 15.49 9.19
N PRO A 109 -4.94 16.26 9.82
CA PRO A 109 -4.22 15.78 10.99
C PRO A 109 -5.21 15.52 12.12
N GLN A 110 -5.03 14.40 12.81
CA GLN A 110 -5.94 13.96 13.86
C GLN A 110 -5.18 13.58 15.12
N GLY A 111 -5.16 14.49 16.11
CA GLY A 111 -4.49 14.26 17.40
C GLY A 111 -5.01 13.07 18.21
N LYS A 112 -6.22 12.56 17.90
CA LYS A 112 -6.73 11.31 18.49
C LYS A 112 -5.88 10.10 18.08
N ILE A 113 -5.31 10.12 16.88
CA ILE A 113 -4.40 9.07 16.41
C ILE A 113 -3.10 9.15 17.22
N ASP A 114 -2.55 10.36 17.41
CA ASP A 114 -1.34 10.58 18.22
C ASP A 114 -1.48 10.03 19.64
N ALA A 115 -2.64 10.25 20.26
CA ALA A 115 -2.93 9.72 21.59
C ALA A 115 -2.81 8.20 21.65
N ILE A 116 -3.21 7.50 20.57
CA ILE A 116 -3.15 6.03 20.48
C ILE A 116 -1.71 5.56 20.29
N TYR A 117 -0.93 6.26 19.47
CA TYR A 117 0.49 5.96 19.31
C TYR A 117 1.23 6.15 20.64
N ARG A 118 0.93 7.20 21.42
CA ARG A 118 1.53 7.45 22.76
C ARG A 118 1.29 6.37 23.82
N LEU A 119 0.34 5.44 23.62
CA LEU A 119 0.17 4.30 24.54
C LEU A 119 1.40 3.38 24.55
N ASP A 120 2.15 3.32 23.45
CA ASP A 120 3.39 2.57 23.38
C ASP A 120 4.56 3.48 23.80
N ASN A 121 5.38 3.02 24.76
CA ASN A 121 6.54 3.77 25.28
C ASN A 121 7.48 4.23 24.16
N PHE A 122 7.51 3.49 23.06
CA PHE A 122 8.33 3.81 21.90
C PHE A 122 7.83 5.03 21.10
N ALA A 123 6.53 5.26 21.01
CA ALA A 123 6.03 6.46 20.34
C ALA A 123 6.34 7.73 21.16
N ASN A 124 6.46 7.60 22.48
CA ASN A 124 6.86 8.74 23.32
C ASN A 124 8.30 9.18 22.99
N GLU A 125 9.21 8.26 22.66
CA GLU A 125 10.57 8.60 22.20
C GLU A 125 10.58 9.32 20.84
N LEU A 126 9.68 8.95 19.92
CA LEU A 126 9.58 9.58 18.59
C LEU A 126 8.86 10.95 18.61
N LEU A 127 7.97 11.17 19.58
CA LEU A 127 7.13 12.36 19.67
C LEU A 127 7.75 13.49 20.52
N ASP A 128 8.70 13.17 21.39
CA ASP A 128 9.51 14.15 22.10
C ASP A 128 10.72 14.53 21.23
N GLN A 129 10.56 15.61 20.46
CA GLN A 129 11.57 16.17 19.55
C GLN A 129 12.86 16.69 20.24
N SER A 130 13.12 16.35 21.51
CA SER A 130 14.23 16.87 22.30
C SER A 130 15.44 15.93 22.46
N GLU A 131 15.36 14.64 22.13
CA GLU A 131 16.48 13.69 22.32
C GLU A 131 16.83 12.82 21.09
N VAL A 132 16.15 12.98 19.95
CA VAL A 132 16.34 12.12 18.76
C VAL A 132 17.40 12.68 17.80
N SER A 133 18.61 12.88 18.33
CA SER A 133 19.84 12.99 17.53
C SER A 133 20.75 11.76 17.75
N LYS A 134 20.25 10.69 18.37
CA LYS A 134 20.97 9.43 18.56
C LYS A 134 20.52 8.44 17.50
N ASN A 135 21.35 8.27 16.47
CA ASN A 135 21.43 7.13 15.53
C ASN A 135 20.15 6.27 15.42
N PHE A 136 19.16 6.72 14.63
CA PHE A 136 18.16 5.82 14.09
C PHE A 136 18.57 5.43 12.67
N ASP A 137 19.71 4.74 12.54
CA ASP A 137 20.14 4.14 11.27
C ASP A 137 19.31 2.89 10.92
N GLU A 138 18.50 2.39 11.85
CA GLU A 138 17.67 1.20 11.69
C GLU A 138 16.19 1.55 11.45
N GLU A 139 15.67 1.11 10.30
CA GLU A 139 14.25 1.15 9.98
C GLU A 139 13.46 0.26 10.97
N LYS A 140 12.44 0.82 11.65
CA LYS A 140 11.63 0.11 12.66
C LYS A 140 10.13 0.21 12.38
N VAL A 141 9.40 -0.87 12.68
CA VAL A 141 7.93 -0.91 12.60
C VAL A 141 7.33 -0.05 13.71
N LEU A 142 6.53 0.95 13.34
CA LEU A 142 5.85 1.85 14.28
C LEU A 142 4.50 1.33 14.79
N VAL A 143 3.89 0.39 14.06
CA VAL A 143 2.56 -0.13 14.38
C VAL A 143 2.70 -1.45 15.14
N THR A 144 2.43 -1.41 16.44
CA THR A 144 2.41 -2.58 17.34
C THR A 144 0.99 -3.15 17.45
N GLU A 145 0.83 -4.39 17.92
CA GLU A 145 -0.47 -5.00 18.17
C GLU A 145 -1.34 -4.17 19.13
N ASP A 146 -0.76 -3.62 20.19
CA ASP A 146 -1.47 -2.73 21.14
C ASP A 146 -2.02 -1.46 20.45
N ILE A 147 -1.23 -0.87 19.54
CA ILE A 147 -1.64 0.30 18.75
C ILE A 147 -2.80 -0.10 17.81
N ILE A 148 -2.74 -1.27 17.18
CA ILE A 148 -3.84 -1.78 16.35
C ILE A 148 -5.12 -1.94 17.18
N GLU A 149 -5.03 -2.50 18.38
CA GLU A 149 -6.18 -2.64 19.27
C GLU A 149 -6.75 -1.28 19.68
N GLY A 150 -5.88 -0.33 20.02
CA GLY A 150 -6.28 1.05 20.32
C GLY A 150 -7.00 1.73 19.14
N LEU A 151 -6.46 1.61 17.92
CA LEU A 151 -7.06 2.15 16.71
C LEU A 151 -8.42 1.52 16.41
N VAL A 152 -8.50 0.19 16.46
CA VAL A 152 -9.71 -0.55 16.17
C VAL A 152 -10.83 -0.21 17.15
N ASN A 153 -10.53 -0.14 18.44
CA ASN A 153 -11.51 0.17 19.49
C ASN A 153 -11.97 1.63 19.43
N HIS A 154 -11.04 2.56 19.20
CA HIS A 154 -11.35 3.99 19.17
C HIS A 154 -12.14 4.41 17.93
N PHE A 155 -11.84 3.84 16.76
CA PHE A 155 -12.53 4.17 15.50
C PHE A 155 -13.66 3.19 15.14
N HIS A 156 -13.91 2.19 15.99
CA HIS A 156 -14.90 1.13 15.74
C HIS A 156 -14.64 0.36 14.42
N LEU A 157 -13.36 0.14 14.09
CA LEU A 157 -12.91 -0.49 12.83
C LEU A 157 -12.58 -1.98 13.02
N HIS A 158 -13.42 -2.73 13.73
CA HIS A 158 -13.16 -4.14 14.08
C HIS A 158 -12.92 -5.05 12.87
N HIS A 159 -13.56 -4.76 11.73
CA HIS A 159 -13.38 -5.50 10.48
C HIS A 159 -11.97 -5.36 9.87
N LEU A 160 -11.19 -4.34 10.25
CA LEU A 160 -9.84 -4.13 9.76
C LEU A 160 -8.76 -4.76 10.65
N LYS A 161 -9.09 -5.26 11.85
CA LYS A 161 -8.10 -5.81 12.79
C LYS A 161 -7.22 -6.87 12.12
N SER A 162 -7.82 -7.80 11.40
CA SER A 162 -7.08 -8.87 10.72
C SER A 162 -6.16 -8.34 9.62
N GLU A 163 -6.59 -7.31 8.89
CA GLU A 163 -5.79 -6.72 7.80
C GLU A 163 -4.64 -5.89 8.34
N LEU A 164 -4.86 -5.15 9.44
CA LEU A 164 -3.81 -4.40 10.13
C LEU A 164 -2.74 -5.32 10.72
N ILE A 165 -3.14 -6.44 11.34
CA ILE A 165 -2.20 -7.45 11.85
C ILE A 165 -1.40 -8.07 10.69
N LYS A 166 -2.04 -8.37 9.56
CA LYS A 166 -1.33 -8.86 8.36
C LYS A 166 -0.32 -7.83 7.85
N ALA A 167 -0.70 -6.55 7.76
CA ALA A 167 0.19 -5.48 7.32
C ALA A 167 1.39 -5.32 8.26
N MET A 168 1.17 -5.30 9.58
CA MET A 168 2.23 -5.28 10.59
C MET A 168 3.20 -6.45 10.42
N ASN A 169 2.68 -7.67 10.23
CA ASN A 169 3.50 -8.86 10.02
C ASN A 169 4.27 -8.82 8.69
N GLN A 170 3.68 -8.24 7.64
CA GLN A 170 4.33 -8.08 6.33
C GLN A 170 5.52 -7.11 6.42
N GLU A 171 5.34 -5.95 7.07
CA GLU A 171 6.41 -4.97 7.25
C GLU A 171 7.49 -5.49 8.20
N SER A 172 7.10 -6.10 9.32
CA SER A 172 8.05 -6.75 10.24
C SER A 172 8.90 -7.79 9.52
N LYS A 173 8.29 -8.59 8.63
CA LYS A 173 9.02 -9.57 7.83
C LYS A 173 9.95 -8.91 6.81
N ARG A 174 9.53 -7.83 6.15
CA ARG A 174 10.35 -7.08 5.19
C ARG A 174 11.59 -6.50 5.86
N ILE A 175 11.44 -5.84 7.01
CA ILE A 175 12.56 -5.27 7.77
C ILE A 175 13.54 -6.37 8.19
N ASN A 176 13.03 -7.47 8.76
CA ASN A 176 13.87 -8.62 9.14
C ASN A 176 14.60 -9.25 7.94
N GLN A 177 14.02 -9.22 6.74
CA GLN A 177 14.68 -9.69 5.52
C GLN A 177 15.80 -8.73 5.08
N ASN A 178 15.58 -7.42 5.17
CA ASN A 178 16.60 -6.42 4.85
C ASN A 178 17.80 -6.49 5.81
N LEU A 179 17.56 -6.63 7.11
CA LEU A 179 18.62 -6.80 8.12
C LEU A 179 19.51 -8.01 7.78
N LYS A 180 18.90 -9.16 7.51
CA LYS A 180 19.63 -10.37 7.09
C LYS A 180 20.44 -10.19 5.81
N VAL A 181 19.97 -9.39 4.85
CA VAL A 181 20.71 -9.14 3.60
C VAL A 181 21.91 -8.25 3.86
N ASN A 182 21.77 -7.23 4.71
CA ASN A 182 22.88 -6.34 5.07
C ASN A 182 23.97 -7.08 5.86
N ASP A 183 23.58 -7.95 6.80
CA ASP A 183 24.52 -8.79 7.58
C ASP A 183 25.35 -9.78 6.72
N ILE A 184 24.93 -10.06 5.48
CA ILE A 184 25.63 -10.98 4.56
C ILE A 184 26.59 -10.23 3.63
N VAL A 185 26.44 -8.91 3.50
CA VAL A 185 27.18 -8.07 2.55
C VAL A 185 28.30 -7.27 3.24
N GLU A 186 28.32 -7.22 4.57
CA GLU A 186 29.49 -6.85 5.40
C GLU A 186 30.42 -8.04 5.68
#